data_AF-A0A7Y9Z889-F1
#
_entry.id   AF-A0A7Y9Z889-F1
#
_cell.length_a   1.000
_cell.length_b   1.000
_cell.length_c   1.000
_cell.angle_alpha   90.00
_cell.angle_beta   90.00
_cell.angle_gamma   90.00
#
_symmetry.space_group_name_H-M   'P 1'
#
loop_
_entity.id
_entity.type
_entity.pdbx_description
1 polymer ?
#
loop_
_entity_poly.entity_id
_entity_poly.type
_entity_poly.pdbx_seq_one_letter_code
_entity_poly.pdbx_strand_id
1 'polypeptide(L)'
;MDSGHTRRQLLDGYPLRELLAVTLIIGLLAGIAIPLFLDQRKKGHDAAAKASLDAVATAIVDYTKANQELPTVTVTGSIVTLNDGTSVTLGSGVILGALTGTTDAWCIDDKQPHGNRAKIKGYKYSATKDATDDKVAEGQCA
;
A
#
# COMPACT_ATOMS: atom_id res chain seq x y z
N MET A 1 55.72 25.78 33.16
CA MET A 1 55.99 25.64 31.71
C MET A 1 56.64 24.28 31.55
N ASP A 2 56.23 23.31 30.76
CA ASP A 2 55.67 23.23 29.40
C ASP A 2 55.97 21.75 29.01
N SER A 3 55.23 20.94 28.26
CA SER A 3 53.98 21.02 27.51
C SER A 3 53.41 19.59 27.44
N GLY A 4 52.09 19.45 27.60
CA GLY A 4 51.39 18.20 27.30
C GLY A 4 51.29 18.01 25.78
N HIS A 5 52.07 17.09 25.22
CA HIS A 5 51.92 16.67 23.83
C HIS A 5 50.72 15.72 23.69
N THR A 6 49.52 16.28 23.53
CA THR A 6 48.36 15.55 23.03
C THR A 6 48.61 15.18 21.57
N ARG A 7 49.17 13.99 21.30
CA ARG A 7 49.22 13.43 19.94
C ARG A 7 47.79 13.18 19.47
N ARG A 8 47.28 14.07 18.62
CA ARG A 8 46.11 13.78 17.80
C ARG A 8 46.49 12.64 16.86
N GLN A 9 45.98 11.45 17.12
CA GLN A 9 45.96 10.38 16.13
C GLN A 9 45.03 10.81 15.00
N LEU A 10 45.57 11.56 14.04
CA LEU A 10 44.98 11.74 12.73
C LEU A 10 44.93 10.36 12.10
N LEU A 11 43.73 9.76 12.05
CA LEU A 11 43.31 8.61 11.21
C LEU A 11 44.44 8.05 10.33
N ASP A 12 45.36 7.31 10.95
CA ASP A 12 46.50 6.73 10.27
C ASP A 12 46.05 5.34 9.82
N GLY A 13 45.60 5.22 8.57
CA GLY A 13 45.32 3.92 7.97
C GLY A 13 44.01 3.74 7.22
N TYR A 14 43.59 4.69 6.37
CA TYR A 14 42.81 4.32 5.19
C TYR A 14 43.24 5.17 4.00
N PRO A 15 43.81 4.59 2.93
CA PRO A 15 44.26 5.36 1.78
C PRO A 15 43.05 6.06 1.12
N LEU A 16 43.16 7.36 0.84
CA LEU A 16 42.13 8.18 0.22
C LEU A 16 41.55 7.55 -1.07
N ARG A 17 42.38 6.81 -1.81
CA ARG A 17 41.97 6.06 -3.01
C ARG A 17 40.96 4.93 -2.74
N GLU A 18 40.95 4.33 -1.55
CA GLU A 18 40.01 3.25 -1.22
C GLU A 18 38.63 3.82 -0.91
N LEU A 19 38.54 4.91 -0.13
CA LEU A 19 37.26 5.62 0.05
C LEU A 19 36.73 6.20 -1.27
N LEU A 20 37.62 6.64 -2.16
CA LEU A 20 37.24 7.09 -3.50
C LEU A 20 36.68 5.95 -4.38
N ALA A 21 37.36 4.80 -4.43
CA ALA A 21 36.88 3.66 -5.23
C ALA A 21 35.53 3.13 -4.71
N VAL A 22 35.35 3.07 -3.39
CA VAL A 22 34.10 2.62 -2.77
C VAL A 22 32.95 3.56 -3.09
N THR A 23 33.13 4.86 -2.96
CA THR A 23 32.08 5.85 -3.28
C THR A 23 31.73 5.85 -4.77
N LEU A 24 32.69 5.62 -5.65
CA LEU A 24 32.45 5.44 -7.08
C LEU A 24 31.59 4.20 -7.36
N ILE A 25 31.92 3.06 -6.75
CA ILE A 25 31.15 1.82 -6.93
C ILE A 25 29.74 1.97 -6.36
N ILE A 26 29.59 2.52 -5.14
CA ILE A 26 28.28 2.77 -4.53
C ILE A 26 27.47 3.74 -5.39
N GLY A 27 28.10 4.76 -5.99
CA GLY A 27 27.45 5.69 -6.91
C GLY A 27 26.86 5.00 -8.14
N LEU A 28 27.60 4.09 -8.76
CA LEU A 28 27.12 3.31 -9.91
C LEU A 28 25.93 2.39 -9.52
N LEU A 29 26.03 1.69 -8.39
CA LEU A 29 24.96 0.83 -7.90
C LEU A 29 23.70 1.62 -7.51
N ALA A 30 23.87 2.75 -6.83
CA ALA A 30 22.77 3.63 -6.42
C ALA A 30 21.99 4.17 -7.63
N GLY A 31 22.68 4.47 -8.74
CA GLY A 31 22.04 4.93 -9.98
C GLY A 31 20.99 3.96 -10.54
N ILE A 32 21.21 2.64 -10.40
CA ILE A 32 20.26 1.61 -10.83
C ILE A 32 19.27 1.27 -9.72
N ALA A 33 19.75 1.18 -8.48
CA ALA A 33 18.96 0.71 -7.35
C ALA A 33 17.86 1.70 -6.92
N ILE A 34 18.14 3.01 -6.91
CA ILE A 34 17.18 4.04 -6.49
C ILE A 34 15.90 4.04 -7.35
N PRO A 35 15.96 4.11 -8.70
CA PRO A 35 14.74 4.12 -9.51
C PRO A 35 13.94 2.81 -9.38
N LEU A 36 14.63 1.66 -9.31
CA LEU A 36 13.98 0.37 -9.10
C LEU A 36 13.27 0.30 -7.75
N PHE A 37 13.94 0.74 -6.68
CA PHE A 37 13.37 0.78 -5.34
C PHE A 37 12.12 1.67 -5.27
N LEU A 38 12.15 2.84 -5.91
CA LEU A 38 10.99 3.74 -5.96
C LEU A 38 9.81 3.12 -6.72
N ASP A 39 10.05 2.39 -7.81
CA ASP A 39 8.99 1.67 -8.53
C ASP A 39 8.42 0.50 -7.71
N GLN A 40 9.28 -0.26 -7.03
CA GLN A 40 8.85 -1.32 -6.11
C GLN A 40 7.99 -0.79 -4.97
N ARG A 41 8.32 0.37 -4.39
CA ARG A 41 7.48 1.00 -3.36
C ARG A 41 6.09 1.33 -3.89
N LYS A 42 5.99 1.91 -5.10
CA LYS A 42 4.69 2.20 -5.73
C LYS A 42 3.89 0.93 -6.00
N LYS A 43 4.53 -0.14 -6.47
CA LYS A 43 3.90 -1.46 -6.65
C LYS A 43 3.44 -2.07 -5.31
N GLY A 44 4.19 -1.86 -4.23
CA GLY A 44 3.78 -2.25 -2.89
C GLY A 44 2.52 -1.52 -2.42
N HIS A 45 2.41 -0.22 -2.73
CA HIS A 45 1.19 0.54 -2.50
C HIS A 45 0.00 0.03 -3.33
N ASP A 46 0.22 -0.31 -4.61
CA ASP A 46 -0.82 -0.93 -5.45
C ASP A 46 -1.30 -2.29 -4.90
N ALA A 47 -0.36 -3.11 -4.42
CA ALA A 47 -0.68 -4.39 -3.80
C ALA A 47 -1.44 -4.22 -2.48
N ALA A 48 -1.07 -3.22 -1.67
CA ALA A 48 -1.76 -2.89 -0.43
C ALA A 48 -3.21 -2.46 -0.68
N ALA A 49 -3.47 -1.65 -1.72
CA ALA A 49 -4.83 -1.29 -2.14
C ALA A 49 -5.63 -2.54 -2.51
N LYS A 50 -5.12 -3.33 -3.47
CA LYS A 50 -5.78 -4.56 -3.92
C LYS A 50 -6.11 -5.53 -2.78
N ALA A 51 -5.17 -5.76 -1.86
CA ALA A 51 -5.37 -6.65 -0.72
C ALA A 51 -6.37 -6.10 0.29
N SER A 52 -6.36 -4.78 0.53
CA SER A 52 -7.32 -4.14 1.42
C SER A 52 -8.73 -4.23 0.87
N LEU A 53 -8.90 -3.94 -0.42
CA LEU A 53 -10.19 -4.03 -1.10
C LEU A 53 -10.72 -5.46 -1.10
N ASP A 54 -9.87 -6.46 -1.34
CA ASP A 54 -10.25 -7.87 -1.31
C ASP A 54 -10.71 -8.32 0.08
N ALA A 55 -10.00 -7.88 1.14
CA ALA A 55 -10.39 -8.16 2.52
C ALA A 55 -11.72 -7.51 2.90
N VAL A 56 -11.94 -6.25 2.51
CA VAL A 56 -13.21 -5.54 2.73
C VAL A 56 -14.34 -6.20 1.94
N ALA A 57 -14.11 -6.51 0.66
CA ALA A 57 -15.09 -7.17 -0.19
C ALA A 57 -15.51 -8.52 0.39
N THR A 58 -14.55 -9.32 0.87
CA THR A 58 -14.83 -10.61 1.52
C THR A 58 -15.74 -10.43 2.74
N ALA A 59 -15.44 -9.45 3.61
CA ALA A 59 -16.28 -9.14 4.76
C ALA A 59 -17.71 -8.73 4.37
N ILE A 60 -17.86 -7.94 3.30
CA ILE A 60 -19.17 -7.54 2.77
C ILE A 60 -19.91 -8.73 2.18
N VAL A 61 -19.24 -9.61 1.43
CA VAL A 61 -19.82 -10.84 0.88
C VAL A 61 -20.34 -11.73 2.00
N ASP A 62 -19.53 -11.96 3.04
CA ASP A 62 -19.89 -12.81 4.17
C ASP A 62 -21.10 -12.24 4.93
N TYR A 63 -21.09 -10.93 5.19
CA TYR A 63 -22.22 -10.24 5.80
C TYR A 63 -23.49 -10.36 4.97
N THR A 64 -23.39 -10.10 3.66
CA THR A 64 -24.55 -10.09 2.75
C THR A 64 -25.18 -11.48 2.66
N LYS A 65 -24.36 -12.54 2.67
CA LYS A 65 -24.83 -13.92 2.72
C LYS A 65 -25.52 -14.28 4.03
N ALA A 66 -25.01 -13.78 5.16
CA ALA A 66 -25.57 -14.08 6.47
C ALA A 66 -26.89 -13.36 6.74
N ASN A 67 -27.02 -12.11 6.29
CA ASN A 67 -28.14 -11.23 6.65
C ASN A 67 -29.13 -10.97 5.51
N GLN A 68 -28.82 -11.40 4.28
CA GLN A 68 -29.62 -11.12 3.07
C GLN A 68 -29.84 -9.62 2.81
N GLU A 69 -28.94 -8.78 3.30
CA GLU A 69 -28.95 -7.34 3.12
C GLU A 69 -27.52 -6.80 2.96
N LEU A 70 -27.39 -5.66 2.29
CA LEU A 70 -26.09 -5.01 2.11
C LEU A 70 -25.69 -4.27 3.40
N PRO A 71 -24.45 -4.44 3.92
CA PRO A 71 -24.05 -3.80 5.16
C PRO A 71 -23.91 -2.28 5.01
N THR A 72 -24.04 -1.58 6.12
CA THR A 72 -23.56 -0.19 6.21
C THR A 72 -22.06 -0.20 6.50
N VAL A 73 -21.28 0.51 5.68
CA VAL A 73 -19.82 0.61 5.81
C VAL A 73 -19.45 1.94 6.44
N THR A 74 -18.75 1.91 7.58
CA THR A 74 -18.20 3.10 8.24
C THR A 74 -16.68 3.04 8.19
N VAL A 75 -16.02 4.15 7.81
CA VAL A 75 -14.56 4.24 7.76
C VAL A 75 -14.07 5.25 8.79
N THR A 76 -13.23 4.80 9.72
CA THR A 76 -12.57 5.65 10.72
C THR A 76 -11.06 5.49 10.59
N GLY A 77 -10.40 6.49 10.00
CA GLY A 77 -8.98 6.40 9.67
C GLY A 77 -8.73 5.26 8.68
N SER A 78 -7.98 4.24 9.12
CA SER A 78 -7.69 3.03 8.31
C SER A 78 -8.55 1.82 8.68
N ILE A 79 -9.53 1.98 9.58
CA ILE A 79 -10.41 0.88 9.99
C ILE A 79 -11.75 1.04 9.29
N VAL A 80 -12.18 -0.03 8.64
CA VAL A 80 -13.50 -0.18 8.02
C VAL A 80 -14.32 -1.07 8.93
N THR A 81 -15.48 -0.60 9.37
CA THR A 81 -16.38 -1.33 10.25
C THR A 81 -17.73 -1.49 9.58
N LEU A 82 -18.23 -2.72 9.57
CA LEU A 82 -19.59 -3.05 9.16
C LEU A 82 -20.54 -2.91 10.35
N ASN A 83 -21.85 -2.88 10.09
CA ASN A 83 -22.87 -2.64 11.11
C ASN A 83 -23.03 -3.79 12.12
N ASP A 84 -22.50 -4.99 11.87
CA ASP A 84 -22.39 -6.08 12.85
C ASP A 84 -21.15 -5.97 13.76
N GLY A 85 -20.31 -4.95 13.58
CA GLY A 85 -19.07 -4.75 14.32
C GLY A 85 -17.84 -5.41 13.67
N THR A 86 -18.01 -6.18 12.59
CA THR A 86 -16.89 -6.74 11.83
C THR A 86 -16.00 -5.62 11.33
N SER A 87 -14.70 -5.72 11.58
CA SER A 87 -13.74 -4.66 11.27
C SER A 87 -12.57 -5.17 10.43
N VAL A 88 -12.23 -4.43 9.38
CA VAL A 88 -11.10 -4.70 8.48
C VAL A 88 -10.15 -3.51 8.52
N THR A 89 -8.85 -3.77 8.65
CA THR A 89 -7.83 -2.72 8.62
C THR A 89 -7.26 -2.59 7.21
N LEU A 90 -7.33 -1.37 6.66
CA LEU A 90 -6.77 -1.02 5.37
C LEU A 90 -5.24 -0.87 5.46
N GLY A 91 -4.57 -1.17 4.34
CA GLY A 91 -3.16 -0.86 4.16
C GLY A 91 -2.89 0.65 4.26
N SER A 92 -1.68 1.00 4.67
CA SER A 92 -1.27 2.40 4.88
C SER A 92 -1.53 3.26 3.64
N GLY A 93 -2.28 4.34 3.79
CA GLY A 93 -2.59 5.32 2.73
C GLY A 93 -3.70 4.88 1.75
N VAL A 94 -4.30 3.71 1.93
CA VAL A 94 -5.46 3.28 1.14
C VAL A 94 -6.67 4.09 1.56
N ILE A 95 -7.41 4.58 0.58
CA ILE A 95 -8.64 5.37 0.74
C ILE A 95 -9.75 4.57 0.09
N LEU A 96 -10.72 4.13 0.91
CA LEU A 96 -11.88 3.39 0.43
C LEU A 96 -12.94 4.36 -0.13
N GLY A 97 -13.54 3.98 -1.25
CA GLY A 97 -14.73 4.61 -1.80
C GLY A 97 -16.00 4.20 -1.04
N ALA A 98 -17.14 4.72 -1.49
CA ALA A 98 -18.42 4.33 -0.93
C ALA A 98 -18.85 2.96 -1.46
N LEU A 99 -19.42 2.12 -0.59
CA LEU A 99 -20.17 0.96 -1.04
C LEU A 99 -21.45 1.45 -1.73
N THR A 100 -21.69 0.98 -2.95
CA THR A 100 -22.83 1.39 -3.80
C THR A 100 -23.57 0.16 -4.32
N GLY A 101 -24.87 0.33 -4.62
CA GLY A 101 -25.70 -0.73 -5.19
C GLY A 101 -26.70 -1.33 -4.21
N THR A 102 -27.07 -2.58 -4.45
CA THR A 102 -28.09 -3.34 -3.71
C THR A 102 -27.55 -4.71 -3.28
N THR A 103 -28.31 -5.44 -2.48
CA THR A 103 -27.97 -6.81 -2.05
C THR A 103 -27.63 -7.75 -3.21
N ASP A 104 -28.31 -7.61 -4.35
CA ASP A 104 -28.13 -8.48 -5.51
C ASP A 104 -27.00 -8.04 -6.45
N ALA A 105 -26.60 -6.76 -6.38
CA ALA A 105 -25.55 -6.19 -7.21
C ALA A 105 -24.95 -4.95 -6.53
N TRP A 106 -23.70 -5.04 -6.09
CA TRP A 106 -23.02 -3.95 -5.41
C TRP A 106 -21.60 -3.77 -5.90
N CYS A 107 -21.05 -2.58 -5.66
CA CYS A 107 -19.70 -2.21 -6.03
C CYS A 107 -19.04 -1.42 -4.91
N ILE A 108 -17.77 -1.74 -4.65
CA ILE A 108 -16.89 -0.96 -3.79
C ILE A 108 -15.55 -0.74 -4.47
N ASP A 109 -14.99 0.46 -4.35
CA ASP A 109 -13.69 0.82 -4.91
C ASP A 109 -12.73 1.38 -3.88
N ASP A 110 -11.45 1.40 -4.22
CA ASP A 110 -10.41 2.08 -3.44
C ASP A 110 -9.43 2.85 -4.33
N LYS A 111 -8.71 3.77 -3.68
CA LYS A 111 -7.58 4.49 -4.25
C LYS A 111 -6.41 4.50 -3.29
N GLN A 112 -5.21 4.57 -3.85
CA GLN A 112 -3.97 4.72 -3.08
C GLN A 112 -3.08 5.79 -3.73
N PRO A 113 -2.94 6.97 -3.12
CA PRO A 113 -2.23 8.13 -3.70
C PRO A 113 -0.75 7.88 -4.03
N HIS A 114 -0.11 6.94 -3.33
CA HIS A 114 1.30 6.59 -3.52
C HIS A 114 1.51 5.37 -4.42
N GLY A 115 0.42 4.78 -4.92
CA GLY A 115 0.45 3.70 -5.90
C GLY A 115 0.77 4.19 -7.32
N ASN A 116 1.03 3.25 -8.22
CA ASN A 116 1.15 3.54 -9.65
C ASN A 116 -0.22 3.40 -10.31
N ARG A 117 -0.81 2.20 -10.27
CA ARG A 117 -2.14 1.93 -10.85
C ARG A 117 -3.28 2.39 -9.94
N ALA A 118 -3.14 2.17 -8.63
CA ALA A 118 -4.15 2.52 -7.64
C ALA A 118 -4.37 4.03 -7.51
N LYS A 119 -3.39 4.85 -7.89
CA LYS A 119 -3.52 6.31 -7.92
C LYS A 119 -4.39 6.79 -9.07
N ILE A 120 -4.17 6.23 -10.26
CA ILE A 120 -4.78 6.73 -11.50
C ILE A 120 -6.15 6.11 -11.72
N LYS A 121 -6.21 4.78 -11.71
CA LYS A 121 -7.43 4.03 -12.02
C LYS A 121 -8.22 3.62 -10.77
N GLY A 122 -7.52 3.42 -9.65
CA GLY A 122 -8.10 2.72 -8.50
C GLY A 122 -8.33 1.24 -8.77
N TYR A 123 -8.82 0.54 -7.76
CA TYR A 123 -9.35 -0.81 -7.91
C TYR A 123 -10.81 -0.84 -7.48
N LYS A 124 -11.58 -1.75 -8.09
CA LYS A 124 -12.96 -2.01 -7.74
C LYS A 124 -13.22 -3.49 -7.56
N TYR A 125 -14.16 -3.78 -6.70
CA TYR A 125 -14.80 -5.07 -6.57
C TYR A 125 -16.28 -4.87 -6.84
N SER A 126 -16.81 -5.61 -7.82
CA SER A 126 -18.23 -5.62 -8.12
C SER A 126 -18.73 -7.03 -7.88
N ALA A 127 -19.77 -7.17 -7.08
CA ALA A 127 -20.41 -8.44 -6.85
C ALA A 127 -21.79 -8.46 -7.49
N THR A 128 -22.17 -9.59 -8.07
CA THR A 128 -23.55 -9.82 -8.51
C THR A 128 -24.00 -11.21 -8.07
N LYS A 129 -25.28 -11.37 -7.75
CA LYS A 129 -25.83 -12.63 -7.23
C LYS A 129 -25.56 -13.86 -8.11
N ASP A 130 -25.35 -13.65 -9.41
CA ASP A 130 -25.16 -14.71 -10.41
C ASP A 130 -23.70 -14.86 -10.88
N ALA A 131 -22.78 -14.00 -10.43
CA ALA A 131 -21.37 -14.09 -10.83
C ALA A 131 -20.57 -15.00 -9.89
N THR A 132 -19.79 -15.91 -10.48
CA THR A 132 -18.94 -16.87 -9.77
C THR A 132 -17.45 -16.51 -9.78
N ASP A 133 -17.08 -15.38 -10.40
CA ASP A 133 -15.69 -14.90 -10.53
C ASP A 133 -15.57 -13.40 -10.19
N ASP A 134 -16.20 -12.97 -9.10
CA ASP A 134 -16.06 -11.59 -8.63
C ASP A 134 -14.64 -11.39 -8.06
N LYS A 135 -13.80 -10.68 -8.81
CA LYS A 135 -12.40 -10.38 -8.48
C LYS A 135 -12.17 -8.87 -8.47
N VAL A 136 -11.18 -8.46 -7.68
CA VAL A 136 -10.67 -7.09 -7.73
C VAL A 136 -10.08 -6.79 -9.12
N ALA A 137 -10.67 -5.82 -9.80
CA ALA A 137 -10.29 -5.32 -11.11
C ALA A 137 -9.86 -3.85 -11.05
N GLU A 138 -9.14 -3.37 -12.07
CA GLU A 138 -8.82 -1.94 -12.17
C GLU A 138 -10.06 -1.12 -12.53
N GLY A 139 -10.19 0.04 -11.90
CA GLY A 139 -11.28 0.99 -12.17
C GLY A 139 -11.98 1.42 -10.89
N GLN A 140 -13.08 2.13 -11.06
CA GLN A 140 -13.91 2.64 -9.98
C GLN A 140 -15.35 2.21 -10.16
N CYS A 141 -16.12 2.25 -9.07
CA CYS A 141 -17.56 2.16 -9.14
C CYS A 141 -18.11 3.39 -9.87
N ALA A 142 -19.18 3.18 -10.65
CA ALA A 142 -19.82 4.20 -11.46
C ALA A 142 -20.85 4.99 -10.66
#